data_AF-A0A8T3LU88-F1
#
_entry.id   AF-A0A8T3LU88-F1
#
_cell.length_a   1.000
_cell.length_b   1.000
_cell.length_c   1.000
_cell.angle_alpha   90.00
_cell.angle_beta   90.00
_cell.angle_gamma   90.00
#
_symmetry.space_group_name_H-M   'P 1'
#
loop_
_entity.id
_entity.type
_entity.pdbx_description
1 polymer ?
#
loop_
_entity_poly.entity_id
_entity_poly.type
_entity_poly.pdbx_seq_one_letter_code
_entity_poly.pdbx_strand_id
1 'polypeptide(L)'
;DRDTTRIVRSWLEEGVTALPDRVLDAVLDQLPTTPQRRITWWPARRFQNMNTSVKLGLAAAAVVVAALLGYNYLVAPNVGGPGLDEPTTSATPSAATRQMPTAGDLDAGTYRVSNWDTPRSLTVTVPAGWNTGDGFIGKGDVFVGTWIITHVFEDACHRPESDADALVELVEARTPAAITEALAAQGGHETVGPSAQTLGGYPAQLLEFRVPADFDIATCGGIIRLWPGAGPDLSSGQLAFVGQRMDVYVVDLDGEAVVVIAAHPDDALVADIAEMESILESIDFAEPAP
;
A
#
# COMPACT_ATOMS: atom_id res chain seq x y z
N ASP A 1 47.63 14.98 36.82
CA ASP A 1 46.38 14.45 36.25
C ASP A 1 45.18 14.52 37.22
N ARG A 2 44.97 15.67 37.90
CA ARG A 2 43.82 15.88 38.82
C ARG A 2 43.16 17.26 38.67
N ASP A 3 43.58 18.06 37.68
CA ASP A 3 43.13 19.46 37.54
C ASP A 3 42.16 19.65 36.35
N THR A 4 42.23 18.79 35.34
CA THR A 4 41.33 18.83 34.16
C THR A 4 39.89 18.50 34.52
N THR A 5 39.66 17.53 35.41
CA THR A 5 38.30 17.12 35.83
C THR A 5 37.57 18.20 36.62
N ARG A 6 38.29 19.08 37.32
CA ARG A 6 37.71 20.18 38.11
C ARG A 6 37.25 21.33 37.22
N ILE A 7 38.05 21.67 36.20
CA ILE A 7 37.73 22.73 35.22
C ILE A 7 36.54 22.32 34.34
N VAL A 8 36.48 21.05 33.93
CA VAL A 8 35.36 20.54 33.12
C VAL A 8 34.07 20.49 33.93
N ARG A 9 34.14 20.14 35.23
CA ARG A 9 32.95 20.14 36.10
C ARG A 9 32.42 21.54 36.38
N SER A 10 33.29 22.53 36.59
CA SER A 10 32.83 23.92 36.77
C SER A 10 32.20 24.48 35.49
N TRP A 11 32.67 24.09 34.30
CA TRP A 11 32.08 24.50 33.02
C TRP A 11 30.71 23.85 32.73
N LEU A 12 30.43 22.68 33.31
CA LEU A 12 29.15 21.98 33.11
C LEU A 12 28.10 22.34 34.18
N GLU A 13 28.50 22.75 35.38
CA GLU A 13 27.58 23.20 36.43
C GLU A 13 27.12 24.66 36.24
N GLU A 14 27.94 25.50 35.60
CA GLU A 14 27.57 26.85 35.14
C GLU A 14 27.05 26.82 33.70
N GLY A 15 25.95 26.10 33.48
CA GLY A 15 25.22 26.16 32.21
C GLY A 15 24.87 27.61 31.88
N VAL A 16 25.48 28.17 30.83
CA VAL A 16 25.22 29.53 30.35
C VAL A 16 23.79 29.55 29.79
N THR A 17 22.81 29.85 30.64
CA THR A 17 21.39 29.91 30.28
C THR A 17 21.03 31.11 29.41
N ALA A 18 21.96 32.03 29.18
CA ALA A 18 21.79 33.18 28.31
C ALA A 18 23.04 33.39 27.44
N LEU A 19 22.90 33.14 26.13
CA LEU A 19 23.91 33.47 25.15
C LEU A 19 24.04 35.01 25.08
N PRO A 20 25.24 35.62 25.15
CA PRO A 20 25.39 37.06 25.02
C PRO A 20 24.93 37.54 23.64
N ASP A 21 24.11 38.59 23.57
CA ASP A 21 23.48 39.10 22.33
C ASP A 21 24.47 39.29 21.17
N ARG A 22 25.68 39.77 21.47
CA ARG A 22 26.75 39.94 20.46
C ARG A 22 27.17 38.65 19.74
N VAL A 23 27.05 37.50 20.40
CA VAL A 23 27.38 36.19 19.82
C VAL A 23 26.22 35.73 18.96
N LEU A 24 24.98 35.98 19.38
CA LEU A 24 23.79 35.70 18.58
C LEU A 24 23.80 36.54 17.30
N ASP A 25 24.09 37.84 17.39
CA ASP A 25 24.17 38.74 16.24
C ASP A 25 25.27 38.31 15.25
N ALA A 26 26.45 37.93 15.75
CA ALA A 26 27.55 37.47 14.91
C ALA A 26 27.23 36.15 14.17
N VAL A 27 26.42 35.27 14.79
CA VAL A 27 25.96 34.04 14.15
C VAL A 27 24.86 34.34 13.13
N LEU A 28 23.92 35.24 13.45
CA LEU A 28 22.86 35.65 12.52
C LEU A 28 23.42 36.33 11.27
N ASP A 29 24.51 37.09 11.41
CA ASP A 29 25.17 37.78 10.29
C ASP A 29 25.92 36.80 9.35
N GLN A 30 26.34 35.63 9.84
CA GLN A 30 27.01 34.61 9.04
C GLN A 30 26.05 33.61 8.38
N LEU A 31 24.78 33.60 8.76
CA LEU A 31 23.80 32.73 8.11
C LEU A 31 23.38 33.35 6.76
N PRO A 32 23.57 32.63 5.64
CA PRO A 32 23.11 33.13 4.34
C PRO A 32 21.60 33.31 4.38
N THR A 33 21.15 34.56 4.32
CA THR A 33 19.73 34.88 4.31
C THR A 33 19.19 34.68 2.90
N THR A 34 18.33 33.68 2.72
CA THR A 34 17.56 33.53 1.48
C THR A 34 16.50 34.65 1.44
N PRO A 35 16.55 35.59 0.49
CA PRO A 35 15.57 36.67 0.43
C PRO A 35 14.19 36.09 0.06
N GLN A 36 13.31 35.94 1.05
CA GLN A 36 11.90 35.61 0.78
C GLN A 36 11.22 36.83 0.15
N ARG A 37 10.97 36.72 -1.16
CA ARG A 37 10.24 37.70 -1.96
C ARG A 37 8.81 37.82 -1.40
N ARG A 38 8.51 38.93 -0.70
CA ARG A 38 7.13 39.24 -0.29
C ARG A 38 6.29 39.56 -1.53
N ILE A 39 5.47 38.60 -1.93
CA ILE A 39 4.40 38.79 -2.91
C ILE A 39 3.24 39.45 -2.14
N THR A 40 3.12 40.77 -2.28
CA THR A 40 2.19 41.63 -1.51
C THR A 40 0.78 41.74 -2.09
N TRP A 41 0.37 40.85 -3.01
CA TRP A 41 -0.89 41.01 -3.74
C TRP A 41 -1.59 39.68 -4.11
N TRP A 42 -1.97 38.86 -3.13
CA TRP A 42 -2.94 37.78 -3.35
C TRP A 42 -3.97 37.74 -2.20
N PRO A 43 -5.28 37.67 -2.48
CA PRO A 43 -6.28 37.56 -1.45
C PRO A 43 -6.30 36.13 -0.89
N ALA A 44 -6.49 36.05 0.42
CA ALA A 44 -6.58 34.85 1.23
C ALA A 44 -7.40 33.72 0.56
N ARG A 45 -6.72 32.68 0.09
CA ARG A 45 -7.30 31.34 0.00
C ARG A 45 -6.78 30.53 1.18
N ARG A 46 -7.75 30.03 1.96
CA ARG A 46 -7.60 29.28 3.20
C ARG A 46 -6.58 28.15 3.02
N PHE A 47 -5.72 27.98 4.03
CA PHE A 47 -4.90 26.78 4.19
C PHE A 47 -5.80 25.55 4.11
N GLN A 48 -5.50 24.64 3.18
CA GLN A 48 -6.06 23.31 3.22
C GLN A 48 -5.51 22.61 4.46
N ASN A 49 -6.41 22.00 5.24
CA ASN A 49 -6.07 21.07 6.29
C ASN A 49 -5.13 20.01 5.71
N MET A 50 -3.88 19.99 6.16
CA MET A 50 -3.00 18.86 5.90
C MET A 50 -3.59 17.64 6.60
N ASN A 51 -3.91 16.61 5.82
CA ASN A 51 -4.43 15.34 6.31
C ASN A 51 -3.37 14.68 7.20
N THR A 52 -3.78 14.30 8.43
CA THR A 52 -2.93 13.75 9.50
C THR A 52 -2.25 12.43 9.10
N SER A 53 -2.70 11.77 8.03
CA SER A 53 -2.20 10.49 7.51
C SER A 53 -0.73 10.50 7.10
N VAL A 54 -0.20 11.62 6.60
CA VAL A 54 1.21 11.71 6.16
C VAL A 54 2.19 11.74 7.34
N LYS A 55 1.74 12.17 8.54
CA LYS A 55 2.61 12.21 9.74
C LYS A 55 2.75 10.87 10.45
N LEU A 56 1.86 9.91 10.21
CA LEU A 56 1.89 8.61 10.92
C LEU A 56 2.71 7.53 10.19
N GLY A 57 2.94 7.67 8.88
CA GLY A 57 3.70 6.68 8.09
C GLY A 57 5.18 6.56 8.45
N LEU A 58 5.81 7.60 9.02
CA LEU A 58 7.25 7.61 9.27
C LEU A 58 7.67 7.29 10.72
N ALA A 59 6.71 7.24 11.65
CA ALA A 59 6.99 6.97 13.07
C ALA A 59 6.72 5.51 13.50
N ALA A 60 5.99 4.73 12.71
CA ALA A 60 5.59 3.36 13.07
C ALA A 60 6.73 2.33 12.94
N ALA A 61 7.73 2.56 12.07
CA ALA A 61 8.78 1.59 11.79
C ALA A 61 9.77 1.35 12.95
N ALA A 62 9.98 2.33 13.85
CA ALA A 62 10.99 2.21 14.91
C ALA A 62 10.47 1.55 16.21
N VAL A 63 9.16 1.61 16.48
CA VAL A 63 8.59 1.11 17.76
C VAL A 63 8.24 -0.38 17.69
N VAL A 64 7.87 -0.89 16.51
CA VAL A 64 7.50 -2.30 16.32
C VAL A 64 8.72 -3.24 16.43
N VAL A 65 9.91 -2.80 15.98
CA VAL A 65 11.15 -3.59 16.05
C VAL A 65 11.61 -3.82 17.49
N ALA A 66 11.43 -2.84 18.40
CA ALA A 66 11.82 -2.96 19.80
C ALA A 66 10.88 -3.87 20.62
N ALA A 67 9.59 -3.95 20.25
CA ALA A 67 8.62 -4.81 20.90
C ALA A 67 8.78 -6.29 20.50
N LEU A 68 9.14 -6.57 19.24
CA LEU A 68 9.29 -7.93 18.71
C LEU A 68 10.50 -8.70 19.30
N LEU A 69 11.58 -8.00 19.68
CA LEU A 69 12.76 -8.65 20.29
C LEU A 69 12.58 -9.00 21.78
N GLY A 70 11.68 -8.32 22.49
CA GLY A 70 11.48 -8.53 23.94
C GLY A 70 10.55 -9.70 24.29
N TYR A 71 9.58 -10.00 23.43
CA TYR A 71 8.51 -10.96 23.75
C TYR A 71 8.91 -12.42 23.50
N ASN A 72 9.81 -12.68 22.54
CA ASN A 72 10.17 -14.04 22.12
C ASN A 72 11.15 -14.77 23.09
N TYR A 73 11.57 -14.11 24.18
CA TYR A 73 12.52 -14.69 25.15
C TYR A 73 11.87 -15.23 26.44
N LEU A 74 10.54 -15.11 26.61
CA LEU A 74 9.89 -15.36 27.91
C LEU A 74 8.85 -16.50 27.98
N VAL A 75 8.45 -17.14 26.88
CA VAL A 75 7.44 -18.21 26.95
C VAL A 75 7.81 -19.40 26.08
N ALA A 76 8.55 -20.34 26.66
CA ALA A 76 8.54 -21.73 26.22
C ALA A 76 8.39 -22.64 27.44
N PRO A 77 7.38 -23.52 27.46
CA PRO A 77 7.51 -24.79 28.13
C PRO A 77 7.39 -25.98 27.17
N ASN A 78 8.14 -26.99 27.59
CA ASN A 78 8.54 -28.24 26.95
C ASN A 78 7.57 -29.43 27.23
N VAL A 79 7.72 -30.48 26.41
CA VAL A 79 7.46 -31.95 26.55
C VAL A 79 6.05 -32.61 26.60
N GLY A 80 5.90 -33.66 25.78
CA GLY A 80 5.07 -34.85 26.03
C GLY A 80 5.02 -35.84 24.84
N GLY A 81 5.64 -37.03 24.98
CA GLY A 81 5.86 -38.03 23.91
C GLY A 81 4.75 -39.11 23.72
N PRO A 82 5.08 -40.31 23.19
CA PRO A 82 4.48 -40.86 21.97
C PRO A 82 3.40 -41.93 22.20
N GLY A 83 2.45 -42.02 21.26
CA GLY A 83 1.48 -43.12 21.14
C GLY A 83 1.31 -43.52 19.67
N LEU A 84 1.72 -44.75 19.36
CA LEU A 84 1.50 -45.41 18.07
C LEU A 84 0.05 -45.88 18.02
N ASP A 85 -0.76 -45.32 17.12
CA ASP A 85 -1.94 -45.98 16.57
C ASP A 85 -2.15 -45.51 15.12
N GLU A 86 -2.49 -46.48 14.29
CA GLU A 86 -2.60 -46.47 12.83
C GLU A 86 -3.66 -45.45 12.34
N PRO A 87 -3.33 -44.45 11.50
CA PRO A 87 -4.33 -43.49 11.07
C PRO A 87 -5.17 -44.09 9.96
N THR A 88 -6.39 -44.46 10.32
CA THR A 88 -7.52 -44.39 9.39
C THR A 88 -7.57 -42.95 8.89
N THR A 89 -7.56 -42.73 7.57
CA THR A 89 -7.68 -41.40 6.94
C THR A 89 -9.03 -40.79 7.29
N SER A 90 -9.11 -40.17 8.47
CA SER A 90 -10.20 -39.30 8.87
C SER A 90 -10.10 -38.04 8.03
N ALA A 91 -11.16 -37.73 7.28
CA ALA A 91 -11.26 -36.47 6.56
C ALA A 91 -10.96 -35.33 7.55
N THR A 92 -9.89 -34.59 7.29
CA THR A 92 -9.54 -33.40 8.07
C THR A 92 -10.75 -32.46 8.03
N PRO A 93 -11.26 -31.99 9.18
CA PRO A 93 -12.40 -31.07 9.18
C PRO A 93 -12.01 -29.86 8.34
N SER A 94 -12.77 -29.60 7.28
CA SER A 94 -12.64 -28.39 6.48
C SER A 94 -12.74 -27.22 7.45
N ALA A 95 -11.67 -26.45 7.60
CA ALA A 95 -11.66 -25.28 8.45
C ALA A 95 -12.85 -24.39 8.03
N ALA A 96 -13.71 -24.03 8.98
CA ALA A 96 -14.87 -23.22 8.69
C ALA A 96 -14.44 -21.86 8.12
N THR A 97 -15.10 -21.40 7.05
CA THR A 97 -14.90 -20.07 6.48
C THR A 97 -15.23 -19.01 7.52
N ARG A 98 -14.28 -18.11 7.81
CA ARG A 98 -14.44 -16.99 8.75
C ARG A 98 -14.87 -15.73 8.02
N GLN A 99 -15.49 -14.78 8.72
CA GLN A 99 -15.71 -13.45 8.16
C GLN A 99 -14.41 -12.64 8.24
N MET A 100 -14.00 -11.98 7.16
CA MET A 100 -12.84 -11.10 7.20
C MET A 100 -13.14 -9.88 8.10
N PRO A 101 -12.29 -9.57 9.09
CA PRO A 101 -12.43 -8.33 9.86
C PRO A 101 -12.19 -7.11 8.97
N THR A 102 -12.66 -5.93 9.38
CA THR A 102 -12.44 -4.70 8.63
C THR A 102 -10.97 -4.28 8.63
N ALA A 103 -10.27 -4.49 9.76
CA ALA A 103 -8.86 -4.18 9.90
C ALA A 103 -8.20 -5.07 10.98
N GLY A 104 -6.87 -5.24 10.90
CA GLY A 104 -6.04 -5.91 11.89
C GLY A 104 -5.41 -7.21 11.39
N ASP A 105 -4.71 -7.90 12.29
CA ASP A 105 -4.00 -9.13 11.99
C ASP A 105 -4.96 -10.28 11.64
N LEU A 106 -4.56 -11.10 10.69
CA LEU A 106 -5.27 -12.29 10.24
C LEU A 106 -4.52 -13.55 10.69
N ASP A 107 -5.23 -14.43 11.40
CA ASP A 107 -4.79 -15.81 11.57
C ASP A 107 -4.83 -16.54 10.22
N ALA A 108 -4.01 -17.58 10.05
CA ALA A 108 -4.08 -18.40 8.85
C ALA A 108 -5.47 -19.04 8.70
N GLY A 109 -6.04 -19.02 7.49
CA GLY A 109 -7.25 -19.75 7.13
C GLY A 109 -8.09 -19.10 6.03
N THR A 110 -9.26 -19.67 5.78
CA THR A 110 -10.17 -19.20 4.72
C THR A 110 -11.15 -18.15 5.25
N TYR A 111 -11.25 -17.04 4.52
CA TYR A 111 -12.07 -15.88 4.86
C TYR A 111 -13.06 -15.56 3.75
N ARG A 112 -14.29 -15.23 4.13
CA ARG A 112 -15.25 -14.51 3.30
C ARG A 112 -14.89 -13.04 3.34
N VAL A 113 -14.61 -12.47 2.18
CA VAL A 113 -14.25 -11.07 2.01
C VAL A 113 -15.51 -10.22 1.96
N SER A 114 -15.57 -9.17 2.77
CA SER A 114 -16.69 -8.20 2.79
C SER A 114 -16.25 -6.75 2.74
N ASN A 115 -14.95 -6.50 2.85
CA ASN A 115 -14.35 -5.18 2.91
C ASN A 115 -13.72 -4.76 1.57
N TRP A 116 -13.85 -5.57 0.52
CA TRP A 116 -13.37 -5.23 -0.81
C TRP A 116 -14.51 -4.78 -1.71
N ASP A 117 -14.21 -3.92 -2.67
CA ASP A 117 -15.14 -3.48 -3.71
C ASP A 117 -15.23 -4.57 -4.77
N THR A 118 -16.26 -5.41 -4.65
CA THR A 118 -16.54 -6.51 -5.59
C THR A 118 -18.05 -6.66 -5.78
N PRO A 119 -18.51 -6.92 -7.02
CA PRO A 119 -19.92 -7.16 -7.28
C PRO A 119 -20.42 -8.51 -6.75
N ARG A 120 -19.51 -9.47 -6.51
CA ARG A 120 -19.83 -10.79 -5.95
C ARG A 120 -19.11 -11.02 -4.63
N SER A 121 -19.75 -11.76 -3.73
CA SER A 121 -19.06 -12.30 -2.56
C SER A 121 -17.92 -13.21 -3.03
N LEU A 122 -16.78 -13.15 -2.35
CA LEU A 122 -15.66 -14.04 -2.63
C LEU A 122 -15.04 -14.58 -1.34
N THR A 123 -14.29 -15.67 -1.47
CA THR A 123 -13.45 -16.19 -0.39
C THR A 123 -11.99 -16.26 -0.81
N VAL A 124 -11.10 -16.15 0.17
CA VAL A 124 -9.64 -16.29 0.01
C VAL A 124 -9.07 -17.10 1.17
N THR A 125 -8.01 -17.85 0.92
CA THR A 125 -7.23 -18.52 1.96
C THR A 125 -5.96 -17.73 2.23
N VAL A 126 -5.84 -17.23 3.46
CA VAL A 126 -4.76 -16.33 3.87
C VAL A 126 -3.75 -17.10 4.72
N PRO A 127 -2.43 -17.05 4.40
CA PRO A 127 -1.37 -17.58 5.26
C PRO A 127 -1.24 -16.82 6.60
N ALA A 128 -0.42 -17.35 7.51
CA ALA A 128 -0.17 -16.67 8.78
C ALA A 128 0.66 -15.39 8.60
N GLY A 129 0.40 -14.39 9.44
CA GLY A 129 1.20 -13.15 9.48
C GLY A 129 0.78 -12.08 8.47
N TRP A 130 -0.39 -12.26 7.85
CA TRP A 130 -1.04 -11.25 7.04
C TRP A 130 -1.92 -10.35 7.92
N ASN A 131 -2.21 -9.15 7.43
CA ASN A 131 -3.16 -8.24 8.03
C ASN A 131 -4.11 -7.70 6.97
N THR A 132 -5.21 -7.08 7.39
CA THR A 132 -6.16 -6.40 6.51
C THR A 132 -6.39 -4.96 6.96
N GLY A 133 -6.73 -4.11 6.01
CA GLY A 133 -7.03 -2.70 6.23
C GLY A 133 -7.27 -2.00 4.90
N ASP A 134 -8.06 -0.93 4.91
CA ASP A 134 -8.28 -0.04 3.76
C ASP A 134 -8.67 -0.77 2.45
N GLY A 135 -9.39 -1.89 2.55
CA GLY A 135 -9.85 -2.67 1.39
C GLY A 135 -8.82 -3.66 0.82
N PHE A 136 -7.73 -3.92 1.54
CA PHE A 136 -6.65 -4.82 1.13
C PHE A 136 -6.32 -5.86 2.20
N ILE A 137 -5.61 -6.91 1.79
CA ILE A 137 -4.81 -7.75 2.67
C ILE A 137 -3.33 -7.59 2.29
N GLY A 138 -2.45 -7.54 3.29
CA GLY A 138 -1.04 -7.31 3.05
C GLY A 138 -0.14 -7.95 4.10
N LYS A 139 1.14 -8.08 3.73
CA LYS A 139 2.23 -8.56 4.58
C LYS A 139 3.52 -7.89 4.12
N GLY A 140 4.24 -7.23 5.04
CA GLY A 140 5.39 -6.41 4.65
C GLY A 140 4.96 -5.36 3.61
N ASP A 141 5.61 -5.36 2.45
CA ASP A 141 5.32 -4.45 1.34
C ASP A 141 4.54 -5.10 0.17
N VAL A 142 3.98 -6.30 0.38
CA VAL A 142 3.11 -6.97 -0.60
C VAL A 142 1.64 -6.85 -0.21
N PHE A 143 0.75 -6.72 -1.18
CA PHE A 143 -0.69 -6.66 -0.93
C PHE A 143 -1.55 -7.23 -2.07
N VAL A 144 -2.77 -7.62 -1.72
CA VAL A 144 -3.83 -8.07 -2.63
C VAL A 144 -5.14 -7.37 -2.28
N GLY A 145 -5.95 -7.03 -3.28
CA GLY A 145 -7.31 -6.54 -3.08
C GLY A 145 -8.12 -6.54 -4.38
N THR A 146 -9.37 -6.08 -4.30
CA THR A 146 -10.19 -5.83 -5.50
C THR A 146 -10.57 -4.37 -5.65
N TRP A 147 -10.93 -4.01 -6.87
CA TRP A 147 -11.42 -2.70 -7.23
C TRP A 147 -12.56 -2.77 -8.24
N ILE A 148 -13.47 -1.80 -8.17
CA ILE A 148 -14.45 -1.53 -9.22
C ILE A 148 -13.93 -0.37 -10.06
N ILE A 149 -13.48 -0.66 -11.28
CA ILE A 149 -13.06 0.36 -12.23
C ILE A 149 -14.27 0.85 -13.03
N THR A 150 -14.40 2.17 -13.12
CA THR A 150 -15.38 2.82 -14.01
C THR A 150 -14.72 3.76 -15.00
N HIS A 151 -13.52 4.24 -14.68
CA HIS A 151 -12.76 5.18 -15.47
C HIS A 151 -11.27 4.85 -15.31
N VAL A 152 -10.48 5.12 -16.33
CA VAL A 152 -9.02 4.93 -16.35
C VAL A 152 -8.39 6.22 -16.87
N PHE A 153 -7.26 6.64 -16.32
CA PHE A 153 -6.52 7.78 -16.89
C PHE A 153 -5.87 7.37 -18.21
N GLU A 154 -5.96 8.18 -19.26
CA GLU A 154 -5.22 7.92 -20.51
C GLU A 154 -3.70 7.89 -20.27
N ASP A 155 -3.19 8.78 -19.41
CA ASP A 155 -1.80 8.82 -18.96
C ASP A 155 -1.74 8.88 -17.43
N ALA A 156 -1.23 7.81 -16.81
CA ALA A 156 -1.10 7.71 -15.36
C ALA A 156 -0.02 8.64 -14.78
N CYS A 157 0.87 9.17 -15.62
CA CYS A 157 1.92 10.13 -15.29
C CYS A 157 1.51 11.59 -15.60
N HIS A 158 0.20 11.87 -15.66
CA HIS A 158 -0.27 13.21 -15.97
C HIS A 158 -0.43 14.12 -14.74
N ARG A 159 -0.11 15.42 -14.91
CA ARG A 159 -0.42 16.50 -13.97
C ARG A 159 -1.55 17.37 -14.55
N PRO A 160 -2.82 17.08 -14.24
CA PRO A 160 -3.89 17.98 -14.65
C PRO A 160 -3.75 19.31 -13.87
N GLU A 161 -3.91 20.45 -14.56
CA GLU A 161 -3.84 21.78 -13.94
C GLU A 161 -5.04 22.04 -12.99
N SER A 162 -6.13 21.28 -13.19
CA SER A 162 -7.32 21.28 -12.35
C SER A 162 -8.06 19.94 -12.41
N ASP A 163 -8.95 19.69 -11.44
CA ASP A 163 -9.82 18.50 -11.46
C ASP A 163 -10.69 18.44 -12.73
N ALA A 164 -11.07 19.58 -13.29
CA ALA A 164 -11.86 19.63 -14.52
C ALA A 164 -11.06 19.10 -15.73
N ASP A 165 -9.77 19.40 -15.80
CA ASP A 165 -8.89 18.90 -16.85
C ASP A 165 -8.65 17.40 -16.68
N ALA A 166 -8.48 16.94 -15.43
CA ALA A 166 -8.33 15.51 -15.11
C ALA A 166 -9.52 14.68 -15.61
N LEU A 167 -10.75 15.20 -15.51
CA LEU A 167 -11.96 14.50 -15.96
C LEU A 167 -12.06 14.36 -17.49
N VAL A 168 -11.40 15.23 -18.26
CA VAL A 168 -11.41 15.16 -19.73
C VAL A 168 -10.55 14.00 -20.24
N GLU A 169 -9.53 13.62 -19.49
CA GLU A 169 -8.55 12.57 -19.83
C GLU A 169 -8.90 11.20 -19.23
N LEU A 170 -10.12 11.06 -18.70
CA LEU A 170 -10.63 9.79 -18.22
C LEU A 170 -11.34 9.05 -19.34
N VAL A 171 -10.88 7.83 -19.61
CA VAL A 171 -11.60 6.87 -20.44
C VAL A 171 -12.64 6.18 -19.57
N GLU A 172 -13.92 6.32 -19.92
CA GLU A 172 -14.97 5.53 -19.28
C GLU A 172 -14.83 4.06 -19.68
N ALA A 173 -14.65 3.18 -18.70
CA ALA A 173 -14.41 1.76 -18.89
C ALA A 173 -15.07 0.96 -17.77
N ARG A 174 -16.14 0.24 -18.08
CA ARG A 174 -16.93 -0.53 -17.10
C ARG A 174 -17.07 -2.03 -17.43
N THR A 175 -16.83 -2.40 -18.68
CA THR A 175 -16.88 -3.80 -19.11
C THR A 175 -15.48 -4.41 -19.03
N PRO A 176 -15.34 -5.74 -18.87
CA PRO A 176 -14.02 -6.37 -18.82
C PRO A 176 -13.14 -6.01 -20.03
N ALA A 177 -13.72 -6.02 -21.24
CA ALA A 177 -13.03 -5.66 -22.47
C ALA A 177 -12.60 -4.18 -22.50
N ALA A 178 -13.49 -3.25 -22.15
CA ALA A 178 -13.17 -1.82 -22.15
C ALA A 178 -12.11 -1.46 -21.10
N ILE A 179 -12.17 -2.07 -19.92
CA ILE A 179 -11.18 -1.88 -18.86
C ILE A 179 -9.82 -2.42 -19.32
N THR A 180 -9.78 -3.62 -19.88
CA THR A 180 -8.55 -4.21 -20.42
C THR A 180 -7.93 -3.34 -21.51
N GLU A 181 -8.75 -2.85 -22.45
CA GLU A 181 -8.28 -1.99 -23.54
C GLU A 181 -7.74 -0.65 -23.03
N ALA A 182 -8.46 0.01 -22.12
CA ALA A 182 -8.03 1.28 -21.53
C ALA A 182 -6.73 1.12 -20.73
N LEU A 183 -6.61 0.07 -19.91
CA LEU A 183 -5.42 -0.23 -19.12
C LEU A 183 -4.22 -0.65 -20.00
N ALA A 184 -4.44 -1.36 -21.10
CA ALA A 184 -3.38 -1.74 -22.03
C ALA A 184 -2.85 -0.53 -22.83
N ALA A 185 -3.70 0.45 -23.10
CA ALA A 185 -3.34 1.69 -23.79
C ALA A 185 -2.78 2.77 -22.85
N GLN A 186 -2.92 2.59 -21.54
CA GLN A 186 -2.54 3.58 -20.53
C GLN A 186 -1.04 3.90 -20.58
N GLY A 187 -0.73 5.20 -20.66
CA GLY A 187 0.63 5.72 -20.57
C GLY A 187 1.12 5.95 -19.14
N GLY A 188 2.39 6.32 -19.00
CA GLY A 188 2.96 6.77 -17.72
C GLY A 188 3.59 5.67 -16.86
N HIS A 189 3.55 4.41 -17.29
CA HIS A 189 4.28 3.28 -16.72
C HIS A 189 4.58 2.24 -17.80
N GLU A 190 5.34 1.21 -17.46
CA GLU A 190 5.52 0.05 -18.32
C GLU A 190 4.33 -0.91 -18.14
N THR A 191 3.88 -1.49 -19.24
CA THR A 191 2.79 -2.48 -19.26
C THR A 191 3.20 -3.68 -20.09
N VAL A 192 3.03 -4.87 -19.55
CA VAL A 192 3.14 -6.15 -20.28
C VAL A 192 1.76 -6.81 -20.31
N GLY A 193 1.38 -7.34 -21.48
CA GLY A 193 0.06 -7.91 -21.72
C GLY A 193 -0.81 -7.03 -22.64
N PRO A 194 -2.13 -7.28 -22.68
CA PRO A 194 -2.88 -8.24 -21.87
C PRO A 194 -2.59 -9.70 -22.26
N SER A 195 -2.66 -10.59 -21.28
CA SER A 195 -2.58 -12.05 -21.49
C SER A 195 -3.81 -12.75 -20.94
N ALA A 196 -4.32 -13.76 -21.66
CA ALA A 196 -5.48 -14.52 -21.22
C ALA A 196 -5.10 -15.44 -20.05
N GLN A 197 -5.85 -15.36 -18.97
CA GLN A 197 -5.68 -16.13 -17.75
C GLN A 197 -7.03 -16.60 -17.20
N THR A 198 -6.99 -17.36 -16.11
CA THR A 198 -8.16 -17.71 -15.30
C THR A 198 -7.91 -17.33 -13.85
N LEU A 199 -8.92 -16.76 -13.19
CA LEU A 199 -8.86 -16.45 -11.76
C LEU A 199 -10.18 -16.84 -11.10
N GLY A 200 -10.11 -17.63 -10.02
CA GLY A 200 -11.30 -18.16 -9.35
C GLY A 200 -12.28 -18.91 -10.25
N GLY A 201 -11.77 -19.55 -11.32
CA GLY A 201 -12.58 -20.29 -12.29
C GLY A 201 -13.19 -19.44 -13.42
N TYR A 202 -13.02 -18.11 -13.39
CA TYR A 202 -13.55 -17.21 -14.42
C TYR A 202 -12.46 -16.77 -15.40
N PRO A 203 -12.83 -16.45 -16.67
CA PRO A 203 -11.91 -15.83 -17.61
C PRO A 203 -11.37 -14.50 -17.08
N ALA A 204 -10.07 -14.28 -17.23
CA ALA A 204 -9.43 -13.04 -16.84
C ALA A 204 -8.43 -12.58 -17.91
N GLN A 205 -8.16 -11.27 -17.94
CA GLN A 205 -7.01 -10.69 -18.62
C GLN A 205 -6.02 -10.20 -17.58
N LEU A 206 -4.77 -10.63 -17.67
CA LEU A 206 -3.68 -10.15 -16.82
C LEU A 206 -2.88 -9.08 -17.56
N LEU A 207 -2.73 -7.93 -16.92
CA LEU A 207 -1.75 -6.91 -17.28
C LEU A 207 -0.74 -6.77 -16.13
N GLU A 208 0.54 -6.79 -16.46
CA GLU A 208 1.62 -6.57 -15.49
C GLU A 208 2.12 -5.13 -15.66
N PHE A 209 1.99 -4.33 -14.61
CA PHE A 209 2.44 -2.96 -14.58
C PHE A 209 3.75 -2.86 -13.82
N ARG A 210 4.64 -2.00 -14.33
CA ARG A 210 5.90 -1.70 -13.67
C ARG A 210 6.21 -0.22 -13.74
N VAL A 211 6.58 0.33 -12.59
CA VAL A 211 7.23 1.63 -12.51
C VAL A 211 8.71 1.37 -12.18
N PRO A 212 9.64 1.60 -13.12
CA PRO A 212 11.06 1.36 -12.90
C PRO A 212 11.58 2.08 -11.64
N ALA A 213 12.52 1.47 -10.92
CA ALA A 213 13.07 2.04 -9.68
C ALA A 213 13.87 3.35 -9.91
N ASP A 214 14.35 3.58 -11.13
CA ASP A 214 15.07 4.78 -11.57
C ASP A 214 14.16 5.81 -12.25
N PHE A 215 12.85 5.58 -12.27
CA PHE A 215 11.88 6.48 -12.86
C PHE A 215 11.81 7.82 -12.08
N ASP A 216 11.94 8.94 -12.79
CA ASP A 216 11.85 10.27 -12.19
C ASP A 216 10.40 10.68 -11.93
N ILE A 217 9.86 10.26 -10.78
CA ILE A 217 8.48 10.55 -10.38
C ILE A 217 8.15 12.06 -10.31
N ALA A 218 9.17 12.94 -10.26
CA ALA A 218 8.95 14.37 -10.27
C ALA A 218 8.33 14.85 -11.58
N THR A 219 8.51 14.11 -12.69
CA THR A 219 7.85 14.41 -13.97
C THR A 219 6.33 14.24 -13.87
N CYS A 220 5.84 13.30 -13.07
CA CYS A 220 4.40 12.96 -12.98
C CYS A 220 3.60 13.72 -11.94
N GLY A 221 4.22 14.40 -10.97
CA GLY A 221 3.45 14.85 -9.79
C GLY A 221 4.11 14.60 -8.48
N GLY A 222 5.05 13.66 -8.44
CA GLY A 222 5.35 12.89 -7.24
C GLY A 222 4.42 11.68 -7.06
N ILE A 223 3.49 11.42 -7.99
CA ILE A 223 2.55 10.30 -7.96
C ILE A 223 2.33 9.76 -9.38
N ILE A 224 2.09 8.44 -9.50
CA ILE A 224 1.49 7.82 -10.68
C ILE A 224 0.11 7.33 -10.25
N ARG A 225 -0.93 7.71 -11.00
CA ARG A 225 -2.31 7.37 -10.67
C ARG A 225 -2.94 6.61 -11.82
N LEU A 226 -3.24 5.33 -11.59
CA LEU A 226 -3.72 4.42 -12.63
C LEU A 226 -5.22 4.64 -12.92
N TRP A 227 -6.04 4.74 -11.88
CA TRP A 227 -7.46 5.04 -12.02
C TRP A 227 -7.99 5.74 -10.77
N PRO A 228 -9.07 6.54 -10.89
CA PRO A 228 -9.73 7.15 -9.75
C PRO A 228 -10.63 6.15 -9.01
N GLY A 229 -11.23 6.59 -7.89
CA GLY A 229 -12.34 5.87 -7.30
C GLY A 229 -13.52 5.75 -8.26
N ALA A 230 -14.41 4.79 -7.99
CA ALA A 230 -15.59 4.58 -8.81
C ALA A 230 -16.47 5.85 -8.86
N GLY A 231 -16.99 6.17 -10.05
CA GLY A 231 -17.80 7.38 -10.24
C GLY A 231 -16.95 8.66 -10.27
N PRO A 232 -16.17 8.81 -11.35
CA PRO A 232 -14.78 9.35 -11.39
C PRO A 232 -14.34 10.13 -10.15
N ASP A 233 -14.17 9.45 -9.02
CA ASP A 233 -13.79 10.09 -7.75
C ASP A 233 -12.28 10.31 -7.68
N LEU A 234 -11.84 11.54 -7.94
CA LEU A 234 -10.41 11.92 -7.88
C LEU A 234 -9.86 11.94 -6.44
N SER A 235 -10.71 11.86 -5.40
CA SER A 235 -10.24 11.85 -4.00
C SER A 235 -9.68 10.49 -3.57
N SER A 236 -9.98 9.43 -4.33
CA SER A 236 -9.49 8.06 -4.13
C SER A 236 -9.00 7.46 -5.45
N GLY A 237 -8.54 6.20 -5.44
CA GLY A 237 -8.03 5.52 -6.63
C GLY A 237 -6.78 4.69 -6.37
N GLN A 238 -6.33 3.99 -7.40
CA GLN A 238 -5.10 3.22 -7.33
C GLN A 238 -3.89 4.07 -7.72
N LEU A 239 -2.90 4.09 -6.83
CA LEU A 239 -1.59 4.68 -7.08
C LEU A 239 -0.58 3.59 -7.40
N ALA A 240 0.43 3.95 -8.19
CA ALA A 240 1.63 3.17 -8.38
C ALA A 240 2.86 3.94 -7.87
N PHE A 241 3.83 3.21 -7.32
CA PHE A 241 5.04 3.77 -6.74
C PHE A 241 6.28 3.34 -7.52
N VAL A 242 7.33 4.17 -7.49
CA VAL A 242 8.64 3.86 -8.08
C VAL A 242 9.18 2.54 -7.52
N GLY A 243 9.65 1.66 -8.42
CA GLY A 243 10.15 0.33 -8.06
C GLY A 243 9.06 -0.69 -7.76
N GLN A 244 7.78 -0.36 -7.98
CA GLN A 244 6.66 -1.27 -7.76
C GLN A 244 6.33 -2.08 -9.02
N ARG A 245 5.95 -3.33 -8.79
CA ARG A 245 5.23 -4.19 -9.72
C ARG A 245 3.80 -4.38 -9.27
N MET A 246 2.89 -4.42 -10.22
CA MET A 246 1.47 -4.66 -9.96
C MET A 246 0.88 -5.55 -11.04
N ASP A 247 0.34 -6.68 -10.62
CA ASP A 247 -0.43 -7.58 -11.45
C ASP A 247 -1.90 -7.17 -11.35
N VAL A 248 -2.50 -6.84 -12.50
CA VAL A 248 -3.87 -6.38 -12.63
C VAL A 248 -4.66 -7.42 -13.41
N TYR A 249 -5.50 -8.16 -12.71
CA TYR A 249 -6.42 -9.14 -13.30
C TYR A 249 -7.78 -8.48 -13.52
N VAL A 250 -8.17 -8.32 -14.79
CA VAL A 250 -9.54 -7.94 -15.16
C VAL A 250 -10.35 -9.21 -15.34
N VAL A 251 -11.14 -9.57 -14.34
CA VAL A 251 -11.92 -10.81 -14.30
C VAL A 251 -13.33 -10.56 -14.84
N ASP A 252 -13.79 -11.43 -15.74
CA ASP A 252 -15.13 -11.40 -16.33
C ASP A 252 -16.08 -12.30 -15.53
N LEU A 253 -16.91 -11.69 -14.68
CA LEU A 253 -17.94 -12.36 -13.89
C LEU A 253 -19.29 -12.29 -14.60
N ASP A 254 -19.40 -12.99 -15.73
CA ASP A 254 -20.60 -13.07 -16.58
C ASP A 254 -21.03 -11.70 -17.16
N GLY A 255 -20.06 -10.92 -17.64
CA GLY A 255 -20.23 -9.60 -18.24
C GLY A 255 -19.98 -8.43 -17.28
N GLU A 256 -19.82 -8.71 -15.99
CA GLU A 256 -19.45 -7.72 -14.98
C GLU A 256 -17.96 -7.83 -14.63
N ALA A 257 -17.27 -6.69 -14.63
CA ALA A 257 -15.85 -6.67 -14.32
C ALA A 257 -15.60 -6.58 -12.82
N VAL A 258 -14.70 -7.41 -12.31
CA VAL A 258 -13.98 -7.14 -11.07
C VAL A 258 -12.50 -7.08 -11.38
N VAL A 259 -11.80 -6.10 -10.82
CA VAL A 259 -10.35 -6.01 -10.95
C VAL A 259 -9.73 -6.54 -9.67
N VAL A 260 -8.89 -7.56 -9.77
CA VAL A 260 -8.04 -8.02 -8.66
C VAL A 260 -6.66 -7.44 -8.88
N ILE A 261 -6.11 -6.79 -7.86
CA ILE A 261 -4.74 -6.29 -7.89
C ILE A 261 -3.88 -7.05 -6.89
N ALA A 262 -2.67 -7.36 -7.30
CA ALA A 262 -1.60 -7.82 -6.43
C ALA A 262 -0.36 -6.97 -6.72
N ALA A 263 0.30 -6.47 -5.69
CA ALA A 263 1.45 -5.59 -5.92
C ALA A 263 2.52 -5.79 -4.86
N HIS A 264 3.76 -5.54 -5.28
CA HIS A 264 4.95 -5.65 -4.46
C HIS A 264 6.08 -4.78 -5.03
N PRO A 265 7.05 -4.33 -4.21
CA PRO A 265 8.27 -3.73 -4.72
C PRO A 265 9.19 -4.78 -5.38
N ASP A 266 10.10 -4.31 -6.25
CA ASP A 266 11.10 -5.14 -6.93
C ASP A 266 12.00 -5.94 -5.96
N ASP A 267 12.18 -5.47 -4.72
CA ASP A 267 13.01 -6.08 -3.68
C ASP A 267 12.20 -6.82 -2.58
N ALA A 268 10.90 -7.05 -2.80
CA ALA A 268 10.07 -7.83 -1.89
C ALA A 268 10.65 -9.23 -1.64
N LEU A 269 10.42 -9.75 -0.42
CA LEU A 269 10.86 -11.09 -0.06
C LEU A 269 10.15 -12.13 -0.93
N VAL A 270 10.93 -13.03 -1.54
CA VAL A 270 10.41 -14.11 -2.40
C VAL A 270 9.36 -14.97 -1.68
N ALA A 271 9.51 -15.17 -0.37
CA ALA A 271 8.54 -15.90 0.44
C ALA A 271 7.18 -15.15 0.55
N ASP A 272 7.20 -13.83 0.67
CA ASP A 272 5.98 -13.02 0.77
C ASP A 272 5.27 -12.96 -0.59
N ILE A 273 6.02 -12.89 -1.71
CA ILE A 273 5.48 -13.00 -3.06
C ILE A 273 4.81 -14.37 -3.27
N ALA A 274 5.46 -15.47 -2.90
CA ALA A 274 4.87 -16.80 -3.04
C ALA A 274 3.59 -16.97 -2.19
N GLU A 275 3.55 -16.38 -1.00
CA GLU A 275 2.33 -16.35 -0.19
C GLU A 275 1.23 -15.50 -0.84
N MET A 276 1.56 -14.35 -1.43
CA MET A 276 0.64 -13.50 -2.19
C MET A 276 0.04 -14.24 -3.39
N GLU A 277 0.87 -14.96 -4.15
CA GLU A 277 0.42 -15.81 -5.26
C GLU A 277 -0.53 -16.91 -4.76
N SER A 278 -0.22 -17.55 -3.64
CA SER A 278 -1.10 -18.57 -3.04
C SER A 278 -2.48 -18.02 -2.64
N ILE A 279 -2.54 -16.74 -2.24
CA ILE A 279 -3.80 -16.06 -1.97
C ILE A 279 -4.59 -15.87 -3.27
N LEU A 280 -3.95 -15.38 -4.33
CA LEU A 280 -4.59 -15.19 -5.65
C LEU A 280 -5.16 -16.52 -6.18
N GLU A 281 -4.38 -17.59 -6.12
CA GLU A 281 -4.81 -18.93 -6.54
C GLU A 281 -6.00 -19.47 -5.72
N SER A 282 -6.15 -19.00 -4.49
CA SER A 282 -7.25 -19.40 -3.59
C SER A 282 -8.52 -18.57 -3.74
N ILE A 283 -8.52 -17.52 -4.57
CA ILE A 283 -9.71 -16.69 -4.80
C ILE A 283 -10.82 -17.56 -5.36
N ASP A 284 -11.97 -17.53 -4.72
CA ASP A 284 -13.18 -18.21 -5.17
C ASP A 284 -14.36 -17.23 -5.14
N PHE A 285 -14.91 -16.93 -6.32
CA PHE A 285 -16.06 -16.05 -6.46
C PHE A 285 -17.36 -16.84 -6.34
N ALA A 286 -18.26 -16.37 -5.48
CA ALA A 286 -19.57 -16.97 -5.37
C ALA A 286 -20.32 -16.92 -6.71
N GLU A 287 -21.06 -17.98 -7.01
CA GLU A 287 -22.00 -18.01 -8.13
C GLU A 287 -23.09 -16.92 -7.98
N PRO A 288 -23.67 -16.44 -9.10
CA PRO A 288 -24.80 -15.53 -9.02
C PRO A 288 -25.96 -16.20 -8.27
N ALA A 289 -26.68 -15.43 -7.45
CA ALA A 289 -27.93 -15.92 -6.89
C ALA A 289 -28.93 -16.21 -8.04
N PRO A 290 -29.66 -17.34 -8.03
CA PRO A 290 -30.58 -17.74 -9.08
C PRO A 290 -31.80 -16.83 -9.23
#